data_AF-A0A7Y4YH35-F1
#
_entry.id   AF-A0A7Y4YH35-F1
#
_cell.length_a   1.000
_cell.length_b   1.000
_cell.length_c   1.000
_cell.angle_alpha   90.00
_cell.angle_beta   90.00
_cell.angle_gamma   90.00
#
_symmetry.space_group_name_H-M   'P 1'
#
loop_
_entity.id
_entity.type
_entity.pdbx_description
1 polymer ?
#
loop_
_entity_poly.entity_id
_entity_poly.type
_entity_poly.pdbx_seq_one_letter_code
_entity_poly.pdbx_strand_id
1 'polypeptide(L)'
;MTELSAWPLRALLLIAGISIITGCANKPVPQPKSIYESGLSTVRLEQDPDSMSNSHPSTLTAAEVGTLLRGVRAWERRNVIHRLFVGEADRTRAFRNEEIALLAGPLSKALAQSAPTERVFFHLSHATDQGDEETTTGWISIRGPILHLTISGVHDRHSPGPDISKYDRQLPNIPEASVLHDVTYEPEEFLAKSASKTRFWAPDQREELEIRYREALSALPIQPGLDPGRTFKPSQP
;
A
#
# COMPACT_ATOMS: atom_id res chain seq x y z
N MET A 1 62.91 43.89 25.13
CA MET A 1 62.53 43.07 23.95
C MET A 1 61.72 41.91 24.49
N THR A 2 60.39 42.05 24.51
CA THR A 2 59.38 41.29 23.73
C THR A 2 58.53 40.41 24.67
N GLU A 3 57.51 41.02 25.28
CA GLU A 3 56.35 40.32 25.85
C GLU A 3 55.38 40.04 24.70
N LEU A 4 55.49 38.87 24.07
CA LEU A 4 54.58 38.43 23.02
C LEU A 4 53.35 37.76 23.65
N SER A 5 52.28 38.57 23.73
CA SER A 5 50.86 38.22 23.85
C SER A 5 50.53 36.72 23.76
N ALA A 6 50.19 36.11 24.89
CA ALA A 6 49.56 34.79 24.99
C ALA A 6 48.04 34.81 24.71
N TRP A 7 47.51 35.96 24.27
CA TRP A 7 46.09 36.17 23.97
C TRP A 7 45.57 35.39 22.75
N PRO A 8 46.31 35.25 21.61
CA PRO A 8 45.73 34.67 20.41
C PRO A 8 45.58 33.15 20.51
N LEU A 9 46.41 32.45 21.30
CA LEU A 9 46.32 31.00 21.49
C LEU A 9 45.13 30.58 22.36
N ARG A 10 44.80 31.37 23.40
CA ARG A 10 43.63 31.09 24.25
C ARG A 10 42.31 31.32 23.51
N ALA A 11 42.27 32.34 22.64
CA ALA A 11 41.12 32.58 21.77
C ALA A 11 40.93 31.47 20.73
N LEU A 12 42.02 30.95 20.14
CA LEU A 12 41.95 29.87 19.16
C LEU A 12 41.45 28.54 19.76
N LEU A 13 41.86 28.21 20.99
CA LEU A 13 41.40 27.02 21.71
C LEU A 13 39.93 27.10 22.11
N LEU A 14 39.43 28.29 22.45
CA LEU A 14 38.01 28.50 22.74
C LEU A 14 37.12 28.35 21.49
N ILE A 15 37.61 28.78 20.31
CA ILE A 15 36.87 28.65 19.05
C ILE A 15 36.89 27.18 18.54
N ALA A 16 38.01 26.47 18.71
CA ALA A 16 38.10 25.05 18.37
C ALA A 16 37.21 24.16 19.27
N GLY A 17 37.04 24.51 20.55
CA GLY A 17 36.19 23.77 21.48
C GLY A 17 34.68 23.86 21.18
N ILE A 18 34.22 24.95 20.55
CA ILE A 18 32.79 25.17 20.27
C ILE A 18 32.30 24.37 19.04
N SER A 19 33.19 23.93 18.16
CA SER A 19 32.81 23.31 16.88
C SER A 19 32.42 21.82 16.98
N ILE A 20 32.59 21.17 18.15
CA ILE A 20 32.40 19.72 18.31
C ILE A 20 30.96 19.33 18.74
N ILE A 21 30.07 20.30 18.96
CA ILE A 21 28.70 20.03 19.46
C ILE A 21 27.63 20.14 18.37
N THR A 22 27.97 19.85 17.12
CA THR A 22 26.96 19.61 16.07
C THR A 22 26.59 18.13 16.06
N GLY A 23 25.96 17.67 17.15
CA GLY A 23 25.29 16.38 17.16
C GLY A 23 24.12 16.46 16.19
N CYS A 24 24.15 15.67 15.12
CA CYS A 24 22.99 15.47 14.26
C CYS A 24 21.84 14.97 15.13
N ALA A 25 20.86 15.84 15.39
CA ALA A 25 19.61 15.44 16.01
C ALA A 25 18.90 14.47 15.04
N ASN A 26 19.17 13.18 15.18
CA ASN A 26 18.38 12.13 14.55
C ASN A 26 16.98 12.23 15.14
N LYS A 27 16.08 12.91 14.43
CA LYS A 27 14.65 12.88 14.76
C LYS A 27 14.22 11.40 14.73
N PRO A 28 13.61 10.88 15.80
CA PRO A 28 13.07 9.52 15.79
C PRO A 28 12.14 9.40 14.58
N VAL A 29 12.43 8.46 13.68
CA VAL A 29 11.50 8.13 12.59
C VAL A 29 10.21 7.67 13.27
N PRO A 30 9.06 8.35 13.06
CA PRO A 30 7.81 7.94 13.66
C PRO A 30 7.54 6.49 13.24
N GLN A 31 7.35 5.61 14.22
CA GLN A 31 7.06 4.22 13.89
C GLN A 31 5.66 4.13 13.28
N PRO A 32 5.48 3.38 12.17
CA PRO A 32 4.17 3.20 11.55
C PRO A 32 3.19 2.61 12.56
N LYS A 33 2.03 3.25 12.73
CA LYS A 33 1.01 2.77 13.67
C LYS A 33 0.23 1.62 13.03
N SER A 34 0.42 0.40 13.52
CA SER A 34 -0.33 -0.78 13.08
C SER A 34 -1.79 -0.70 13.54
N ILE A 35 -2.72 -0.94 12.61
CA ILE A 35 -4.18 -0.98 12.84
C ILE A 35 -4.67 -2.42 12.85
N TYR A 36 -4.05 -3.28 12.04
CA TYR A 36 -4.33 -4.70 11.91
C TYR A 36 -3.05 -5.44 11.53
N GLU A 37 -2.86 -6.62 12.12
CA GLU A 37 -1.75 -7.51 11.82
C GLU A 37 -2.22 -8.95 12.06
N SER A 38 -2.04 -9.82 11.06
CA SER A 38 -2.42 -11.22 11.11
C SER A 38 -1.53 -12.03 10.18
N GLY A 39 -0.60 -12.80 10.76
CA GLY A 39 0.43 -13.48 9.99
C GLY A 39 1.31 -12.46 9.26
N LEU A 40 1.39 -12.60 7.93
CA LEU A 40 2.11 -11.67 7.07
C LEU A 40 1.24 -10.50 6.57
N SER A 41 -0.08 -10.53 6.82
CA SER A 41 -0.97 -9.45 6.40
C SER A 41 -0.99 -8.30 7.42
N THR A 42 -0.92 -7.05 6.95
CA THR A 42 -0.90 -5.85 7.80
C THR A 42 -1.66 -4.68 7.19
N VAL A 43 -2.27 -3.86 8.06
CA VAL A 43 -2.78 -2.53 7.74
C VAL A 43 -2.19 -1.55 8.76
N ARG A 44 -1.53 -0.50 8.28
CA ARG A 44 -0.84 0.48 9.15
C ARG A 44 -0.89 1.90 8.58
N LEU A 45 -0.69 2.88 9.44
CA LEU A 45 -0.59 4.28 9.05
C LEU A 45 0.86 4.63 8.71
N GLU A 46 1.06 5.33 7.60
CA GLU A 46 2.36 5.84 7.16
C GLU A 46 2.29 7.31 6.80
N GLN A 47 3.42 8.01 6.83
CA GLN A 47 3.50 9.36 6.27
C GLN A 47 3.26 9.31 4.76
N ASP A 48 2.42 10.21 4.26
CA ASP A 48 2.15 10.34 2.83
C ASP A 48 3.20 11.26 2.20
N PRO A 49 4.08 10.75 1.31
CA PRO A 49 5.10 11.56 0.65
C PRO A 49 4.49 12.64 -0.26
N ASP A 50 3.25 12.44 -0.71
CA ASP A 50 2.52 13.37 -1.56
C ASP A 50 1.53 14.22 -0.73
N SER A 51 1.69 14.29 0.60
CA SER A 51 0.79 15.04 1.48
C SER A 51 0.86 16.55 1.24
N MET A 52 -0.08 17.06 0.44
CA MET A 52 -0.38 18.50 0.38
C MET A 52 -1.39 18.90 1.47
N SER A 53 -2.35 18.02 1.77
CA SER A 53 -3.23 17.98 2.96
C SER A 53 -4.30 16.90 2.68
N ASN A 54 -4.14 15.70 3.25
CA ASN A 54 -5.18 14.68 3.12
C ASN A 54 -6.40 15.08 3.95
N SER A 55 -7.60 14.77 3.46
CA SER A 55 -8.88 15.00 4.16
C SER A 55 -9.16 13.94 5.21
N HIS A 56 -8.12 13.57 5.95
CA HIS A 56 -8.19 12.68 7.10
C HIS A 56 -8.31 13.47 8.41
N PRO A 57 -8.95 12.91 9.45
CA PRO A 57 -9.62 11.61 9.47
C PRO A 57 -10.89 11.61 8.61
N SER A 58 -11.19 10.48 7.97
CA SER A 58 -12.39 10.32 7.14
C SER A 58 -13.19 9.11 7.59
N THR A 59 -14.50 9.30 7.77
CA THR A 59 -15.41 8.24 8.18
C THR A 59 -16.01 7.57 6.94
N LEU A 60 -15.52 6.36 6.66
CA LEU A 60 -16.15 5.39 5.75
C LEU A 60 -16.47 4.14 6.55
N THR A 61 -17.65 3.57 6.36
CA THR A 61 -18.03 2.28 6.94
C THR A 61 -17.30 1.14 6.25
N ALA A 62 -17.15 0.00 6.93
CA ALA A 62 -16.56 -1.20 6.32
C ALA A 62 -17.32 -1.64 5.05
N ALA A 63 -18.65 -1.52 5.04
CA ALA A 63 -19.46 -1.87 3.86
C ALA A 63 -19.21 -0.94 2.66
N GLU A 64 -19.02 0.36 2.91
CA GLU A 64 -18.63 1.32 1.88
C GLU A 64 -17.23 1.02 1.35
N VAL A 65 -16.25 0.79 2.23
CA VAL A 65 -14.89 0.41 1.82
C VAL A 65 -14.92 -0.86 0.97
N GLY A 66 -15.64 -1.90 1.41
CA GLY A 66 -15.76 -3.14 0.64
C GLY A 66 -16.46 -2.93 -0.71
N THR A 67 -17.43 -2.01 -0.78
CA THR A 67 -18.08 -1.65 -2.05
C THR A 67 -17.11 -0.96 -3.00
N LEU A 68 -16.26 -0.06 -2.50
CA LEU A 68 -15.22 0.58 -3.30
C LEU A 68 -14.17 -0.44 -3.78
N LEU A 69 -13.64 -1.30 -2.90
CA LEU A 69 -12.64 -2.30 -3.30
C LEU A 69 -13.15 -3.28 -4.37
N ARG A 70 -14.45 -3.63 -4.35
CA ARG A 70 -15.07 -4.49 -5.38
C ARG A 70 -15.04 -3.91 -6.78
N GLY A 71 -15.09 -2.58 -6.91
CA GLY A 71 -15.04 -1.90 -8.20
C GLY A 71 -13.65 -1.89 -8.82
N VAL A 72 -12.61 -2.24 -8.07
CA VAL A 72 -11.23 -2.17 -8.55
C VAL A 72 -10.91 -3.38 -9.41
N ARG A 73 -10.46 -3.12 -10.63
CA ARG A 73 -10.02 -4.12 -11.59
C ARG A 73 -8.54 -4.01 -11.84
N ALA A 74 -7.91 -5.14 -12.11
CA ALA A 74 -6.52 -5.24 -12.52
C ALA A 74 -6.38 -6.20 -13.69
N TRP A 75 -5.36 -6.01 -14.52
CA TRP A 75 -4.97 -6.96 -15.55
C TRP A 75 -3.47 -6.83 -15.85
N GLU A 76 -2.89 -7.90 -16.38
CA GLU A 76 -1.48 -7.90 -16.80
C GLU A 76 -1.28 -6.94 -17.99
N ARG A 77 -0.33 -6.01 -17.85
CA ARG A 77 0.12 -5.12 -18.90
C ARG A 77 0.93 -5.91 -19.91
N ARG A 78 0.26 -6.40 -20.95
CA ARG A 78 0.90 -7.11 -22.06
C ARG A 78 1.52 -6.13 -23.07
N ASN A 79 2.77 -6.44 -23.45
CA ASN A 79 3.46 -5.75 -24.54
C ASN A 79 2.67 -5.84 -25.85
N VAL A 80 2.81 -4.84 -26.72
CA VAL A 80 2.05 -4.72 -27.98
C VAL A 80 2.17 -5.97 -28.85
N ILE A 81 3.36 -6.57 -28.91
CA ILE A 81 3.60 -7.81 -29.67
C ILE A 81 2.79 -8.97 -29.08
N HIS A 82 2.83 -9.19 -27.75
CA HIS A 82 2.05 -10.24 -27.10
C HIS A 82 0.53 -10.05 -27.30
N ARG A 83 0.06 -8.79 -27.25
CA ARG A 83 -1.35 -8.44 -27.45
C ARG A 83 -1.85 -8.78 -28.85
N LEU A 84 -1.00 -8.67 -29.87
CA LEU A 84 -1.35 -9.03 -31.25
C LEU A 84 -1.56 -10.53 -31.44
N PHE A 85 -0.87 -11.38 -30.67
CA PHE A 85 -0.95 -12.84 -30.80
C PHE A 85 -1.92 -13.50 -29.83
N VAL A 86 -2.04 -12.98 -28.60
CA VAL A 86 -2.80 -13.60 -27.50
C VAL A 86 -4.03 -12.77 -27.09
N GLY A 87 -4.17 -11.54 -27.61
CA GLY A 87 -5.24 -10.61 -27.23
C GLY A 87 -4.94 -9.82 -25.96
N GLU A 88 -5.89 -8.95 -25.59
CA GLU A 88 -5.85 -8.19 -24.33
C GLU A 88 -5.94 -9.15 -23.13
N ALA A 89 -5.34 -8.79 -22.00
CA ALA A 89 -5.54 -9.54 -20.77
C ALA A 89 -6.96 -9.31 -20.22
N ASP A 90 -7.57 -10.36 -19.66
CA ASP A 90 -8.88 -10.23 -19.04
C ASP A 90 -8.80 -9.33 -17.80
N ARG A 91 -9.74 -8.38 -17.71
CA ARG A 91 -9.90 -7.53 -16.53
C ARG A 91 -10.47 -8.36 -15.38
N THR A 92 -9.63 -8.68 -14.39
CA THR A 92 -10.05 -9.40 -13.19
C THR A 92 -10.26 -8.42 -12.03
N ARG A 93 -10.88 -8.90 -10.95
CA ARG A 93 -10.95 -8.11 -9.70
C ARG A 93 -9.56 -8.01 -9.11
N ALA A 94 -9.15 -6.81 -8.70
CA ALA A 94 -7.89 -6.62 -7.99
C ALA A 94 -7.94 -7.15 -6.55
N PHE A 95 -9.14 -7.28 -5.98
CA PHE A 95 -9.37 -7.83 -4.64
C PHE A 95 -10.43 -8.93 -4.71
N ARG A 96 -10.11 -10.08 -4.12
CA ARG A 96 -11.01 -11.22 -3.93
C ARG A 96 -12.00 -10.94 -2.80
N ASN A 97 -13.07 -11.72 -2.72
CA ASN A 97 -14.13 -11.48 -1.73
C ASN A 97 -13.62 -11.64 -0.29
N GLU A 98 -12.75 -12.63 -0.08
CA GLU A 98 -12.06 -12.93 1.16
C GLU A 98 -11.09 -11.81 1.56
N GLU A 99 -10.33 -11.27 0.60
CA GLU A 99 -9.43 -10.12 0.83
C GLU A 99 -10.23 -8.88 1.21
N ILE A 100 -11.37 -8.63 0.55
CA ILE A 100 -12.27 -7.53 0.87
C ILE A 100 -12.84 -7.69 2.29
N ALA A 101 -13.26 -8.89 2.66
CA ALA A 101 -13.77 -9.17 4.01
C ALA A 101 -12.71 -8.93 5.09
N LEU A 102 -11.45 -9.24 4.80
CA LEU A 102 -10.31 -8.98 5.69
C LEU A 102 -9.95 -7.49 5.77
N LEU A 103 -9.96 -6.76 4.65
CA LEU A 103 -9.52 -5.37 4.59
C LEU A 103 -10.57 -4.33 4.99
N ALA A 104 -11.85 -4.59 4.70
CA ALA A 104 -12.91 -3.59 4.81
C ALA A 104 -12.98 -2.92 6.21
N GLY A 105 -12.96 -3.73 7.27
CA GLY A 105 -12.97 -3.26 8.66
C GLY A 105 -11.69 -2.51 9.05
N PRO A 106 -10.50 -3.13 8.92
CA PRO A 106 -9.22 -2.48 9.19
C PRO A 106 -9.00 -1.17 8.44
N LEU A 107 -9.31 -1.11 7.15
CA LEU A 107 -9.15 0.10 6.33
C LEU A 107 -10.11 1.21 6.77
N SER A 108 -11.38 0.87 7.04
CA SER A 108 -12.36 1.81 7.61
C SER A 108 -11.84 2.44 8.92
N LYS A 109 -11.32 1.59 9.82
CA LYS A 109 -10.72 2.03 11.09
C LYS A 109 -9.47 2.88 10.88
N ALA A 110 -8.61 2.50 9.93
CA ALA A 110 -7.38 3.22 9.62
C ALA A 110 -7.66 4.62 9.06
N LEU A 111 -8.58 4.75 8.10
CA LEU A 111 -9.00 6.02 7.51
C LEU A 111 -9.60 6.98 8.55
N ALA A 112 -10.33 6.44 9.53
CA ALA A 112 -10.89 7.21 10.64
C ALA A 112 -9.84 7.66 11.67
N GLN A 113 -8.67 7.02 11.72
CA GLN A 113 -7.59 7.34 12.65
C GLN A 113 -6.40 8.06 12.00
N SER A 114 -6.38 8.17 10.68
CA SER A 114 -5.30 8.79 9.93
C SER A 114 -5.23 10.29 10.20
N ALA A 115 -4.03 10.84 10.34
CA ALA A 115 -3.80 12.28 10.35
C ALA A 115 -3.79 12.87 8.92
N PRO A 116 -3.94 14.20 8.75
CA PRO A 116 -3.88 14.84 7.43
C PRO A 116 -2.57 14.66 6.65
N THR A 117 -1.48 14.27 7.32
CA THR A 117 -0.18 13.99 6.66
C THR A 117 0.04 12.50 6.43
N GLU A 118 -0.92 11.65 6.78
CA GLU A 118 -0.79 10.21 6.72
C GLU A 118 -1.64 9.61 5.60
N ARG A 119 -1.25 8.41 5.18
CA ARG A 119 -2.00 7.51 4.32
C ARG A 119 -2.03 6.13 4.95
N VAL A 120 -2.99 5.32 4.55
CA VAL A 120 -3.13 3.95 5.05
C VAL A 120 -2.40 3.01 4.09
N PHE A 121 -1.44 2.25 4.60
CA PHE A 121 -0.80 1.14 3.89
C PHE A 121 -1.57 -0.15 4.18
N PHE A 122 -1.72 -0.99 3.16
CA PHE A 122 -2.17 -2.36 3.30
C PHE A 122 -1.23 -3.31 2.56
N HIS A 123 -1.02 -4.47 3.17
CA HIS A 123 -0.33 -5.59 2.57
C HIS A 123 -1.09 -6.85 2.97
N LEU A 124 -1.56 -7.58 1.97
CA LEU A 124 -2.15 -8.89 2.15
C LEU A 124 -1.16 -9.93 1.66
N SER A 125 -1.09 -11.03 2.41
CA SER A 125 -0.31 -12.20 2.07
C SER A 125 -1.15 -13.43 2.39
N HIS A 126 -1.34 -14.29 1.39
CA HIS A 126 -1.96 -15.59 1.55
C HIS A 126 -1.09 -16.70 0.98
N ALA A 127 -1.00 -17.80 1.72
CA ALA A 127 -0.37 -19.01 1.22
C ALA A 127 -1.31 -19.72 0.24
N THR A 128 -0.77 -20.16 -0.88
CA THR A 128 -1.45 -21.01 -1.86
C THR A 128 -1.29 -22.49 -1.50
N ASP A 129 -2.16 -23.34 -2.02
CA ASP A 129 -2.11 -24.80 -1.80
C ASP A 129 -0.79 -25.44 -2.29
N GLN A 130 -0.08 -24.79 -3.21
CA GLN A 130 1.19 -25.29 -3.76
C GLN A 130 2.41 -24.91 -2.93
N GLY A 131 2.22 -24.04 -1.93
CA GLY A 131 3.26 -23.51 -1.05
C GLY A 131 3.81 -22.15 -1.47
N ASP A 132 3.34 -21.59 -2.59
CA ASP A 132 3.65 -20.21 -2.99
C ASP A 132 2.92 -19.24 -2.08
N GLU A 133 3.48 -18.07 -1.90
CA GLU A 133 2.81 -16.94 -1.25
C GLU A 133 2.36 -15.96 -2.31
N GLU A 134 1.14 -15.46 -2.20
CA GLU A 134 0.60 -14.47 -3.10
C GLU A 134 0.27 -13.21 -2.31
N THR A 135 0.65 -12.04 -2.83
CA THR A 135 0.51 -10.78 -2.11
C THR A 135 -0.21 -9.70 -2.91
N THR A 136 -0.96 -8.88 -2.19
CA THR A 136 -1.66 -7.70 -2.73
C THR A 136 -1.30 -6.50 -1.86
N THR A 137 -0.67 -5.48 -2.44
CA THR A 137 -0.06 -4.37 -1.69
C THR A 137 -0.43 -3.02 -2.27
N GLY A 138 -0.71 -2.06 -1.39
CA GLY A 138 -0.99 -0.71 -1.81
C GLY A 138 -1.20 0.30 -0.67
N TRP A 139 -1.67 1.47 -1.07
CA TRP A 139 -1.99 2.58 -0.18
C TRP A 139 -3.33 3.18 -0.53
N ILE A 140 -4.00 3.72 0.49
CA ILE A 140 -5.24 4.47 0.34
C ILE A 140 -5.17 5.78 1.13
N SER A 141 -5.60 6.87 0.50
CA SER A 141 -5.79 8.17 1.14
C SER A 141 -6.99 8.90 0.53
N ILE A 142 -7.49 9.93 1.22
CA ILE A 142 -8.63 10.73 0.76
C ILE A 142 -8.21 12.19 0.67
N ARG A 143 -8.51 12.84 -0.46
CA ARG A 143 -8.23 14.26 -0.73
C ARG A 143 -9.48 14.90 -1.31
N GLY A 144 -10.18 15.67 -0.48
CA GLY A 144 -11.46 16.29 -0.85
C GLY A 144 -12.50 15.22 -1.25
N PRO A 145 -13.08 15.31 -2.46
CA PRO A 145 -14.05 14.33 -2.95
C PRO A 145 -13.41 13.07 -3.59
N ILE A 146 -12.08 13.01 -3.64
CA ILE A 146 -11.34 11.94 -4.33
C ILE A 146 -10.71 10.97 -3.32
N LEU A 147 -10.90 9.69 -3.58
CA LEU A 147 -10.17 8.60 -2.93
C LEU A 147 -9.01 8.22 -3.83
N HIS A 148 -7.80 8.36 -3.32
CA HIS A 148 -6.57 7.93 -3.97
C HIS A 148 -6.28 6.49 -3.54
N LEU A 149 -6.30 5.57 -4.49
CA LEU A 149 -5.90 4.18 -4.30
C LEU A 149 -4.67 3.92 -5.15
N THR A 150 -3.53 3.64 -4.51
CA THR A 150 -2.31 3.24 -5.20
C THR A 150 -2.10 1.76 -4.99
N ILE A 151 -1.86 1.03 -6.07
CA ILE A 151 -1.57 -0.40 -6.04
C ILE A 151 -0.15 -0.60 -6.57
N SER A 152 0.68 -1.29 -5.81
CA SER A 152 2.05 -1.63 -6.21
C SER A 152 2.25 -3.09 -6.59
N GLY A 153 1.36 -3.97 -6.13
CA GLY A 153 1.36 -5.39 -6.48
C GLY A 153 -0.05 -5.95 -6.34
N VAL A 154 -0.44 -6.77 -7.30
CA VAL A 154 -1.75 -7.44 -7.33
C VAL A 154 -1.49 -8.92 -7.58
N HIS A 155 -1.84 -9.75 -6.59
CA HIS A 155 -1.69 -11.19 -6.72
C HIS A 155 -0.27 -11.62 -7.11
N ASP A 156 0.74 -10.90 -6.62
CA ASP A 156 2.16 -11.16 -6.91
C ASP A 156 2.56 -12.48 -6.25
N ARG A 157 3.06 -13.43 -7.05
CA ARG A 157 3.44 -14.76 -6.56
C ARG A 157 4.89 -14.77 -6.11
N HIS A 158 5.12 -15.46 -5.00
CA HIS A 158 6.41 -15.63 -4.35
C HIS A 158 6.58 -17.12 -4.17
N SER A 159 7.36 -17.72 -5.07
CA SER A 159 7.63 -19.15 -5.00
C SER A 159 8.66 -19.45 -3.90
N PRO A 160 8.56 -20.61 -3.25
CA PRO A 160 9.69 -21.18 -2.55
C PRO A 160 10.82 -21.28 -3.59
N GLY A 161 12.00 -20.71 -3.30
CA GLY A 161 13.14 -20.82 -4.20
C GLY A 161 13.43 -22.28 -4.56
N PRO A 162 14.22 -22.55 -5.62
CA PRO A 162 14.64 -23.90 -5.97
C PRO A 162 15.64 -24.43 -4.93
N ASP A 163 15.18 -24.71 -3.72
CA ASP A 163 15.94 -25.38 -2.68
C ASP A 163 15.24 -26.70 -2.31
N ILE A 164 16.05 -27.74 -2.16
CA ILE A 164 15.69 -29.13 -1.87
C ILE A 164 15.07 -29.30 -0.46
N SER A 165 14.97 -28.20 0.30
CA SER A 165 14.45 -28.10 1.66
C SER A 165 13.04 -27.49 1.70
N LYS A 166 12.11 -27.93 0.84
CA LYS A 166 10.69 -27.47 0.84
C LYS A 166 10.01 -27.52 2.24
N TYR A 167 10.57 -28.29 3.17
CA TYR A 167 10.05 -28.52 4.52
C TYR A 167 10.84 -27.84 5.66
N ASP A 168 12.02 -27.26 5.41
CA ASP A 168 12.81 -26.55 6.46
C ASP A 168 12.77 -25.03 6.20
N ARG A 169 11.60 -24.45 6.51
CA ARG A 169 11.25 -23.09 6.13
C ARG A 169 11.84 -22.07 7.11
N GLN A 170 13.09 -21.69 6.89
CA GLN A 170 13.71 -20.55 7.61
C GLN A 170 13.94 -19.31 6.73
N LEU A 171 13.91 -19.44 5.40
CA LEU A 171 14.10 -18.32 4.48
C LEU A 171 12.77 -17.79 3.92
N PRO A 172 12.63 -16.46 3.75
CA PRO A 172 11.47 -15.85 3.11
C PRO A 172 11.38 -16.28 1.64
N ASN A 173 10.15 -16.36 1.11
CA ASN A 173 9.93 -16.66 -0.30
C ASN A 173 10.60 -15.60 -1.19
N ILE A 174 11.14 -16.04 -2.33
CA ILE A 174 11.77 -15.12 -3.28
C ILE A 174 10.64 -14.53 -4.12
N PRO A 175 10.56 -13.19 -4.26
CA PRO A 175 9.59 -12.60 -5.16
C PRO A 175 9.87 -13.07 -6.58
N GLU A 176 8.87 -13.67 -7.22
CA GLU A 176 8.89 -13.72 -8.68
C GLU A 176 8.80 -12.27 -9.17
N ALA A 177 9.41 -11.95 -10.30
CA ALA A 177 9.37 -10.59 -10.82
C ALA A 177 7.89 -10.14 -10.92
N SER A 178 7.51 -9.10 -10.18
CA SER A 178 6.14 -8.58 -10.20
C SER A 178 5.75 -8.32 -11.64
N VAL A 179 4.70 -9.00 -12.09
CA VAL A 179 4.19 -8.82 -13.44
C VAL A 179 3.73 -7.36 -13.55
N LEU A 180 3.97 -6.73 -14.70
CA LEU A 180 3.48 -5.38 -14.88
C LEU A 180 1.95 -5.42 -14.97
N HIS A 181 1.25 -4.57 -14.21
CA HIS A 181 -0.22 -4.57 -14.18
C HIS A 181 -0.80 -3.20 -14.50
N ASP A 182 -1.96 -3.17 -15.14
CA ASP A 182 -2.80 -1.98 -15.22
C ASP A 182 -3.97 -2.13 -14.26
N VAL A 183 -4.48 -1.01 -13.75
CA VAL A 183 -5.65 -1.00 -12.85
C VAL A 183 -6.67 0.03 -13.30
N THR A 184 -7.94 -0.25 -13.07
CA THR A 184 -9.06 0.67 -13.32
C THR A 184 -10.12 0.54 -12.23
N TYR A 185 -11.09 1.46 -12.25
CA TYR A 185 -12.28 1.40 -11.40
C TYR A 185 -13.52 1.22 -12.26
N GLU A 186 -14.36 0.26 -11.91
CA GLU A 186 -15.65 0.00 -12.55
C GLU A 186 -16.81 0.32 -11.59
N PRO A 187 -17.80 1.13 -12.01
CA PRO A 187 -17.90 1.83 -13.31
C PRO A 187 -16.86 2.94 -13.53
N GLU A 188 -16.35 3.06 -14.76
CA GLU A 188 -15.29 4.03 -15.12
C GLU A 188 -15.75 5.49 -15.04
N GLU A 189 -17.06 5.77 -15.05
CA GLU A 189 -17.61 7.13 -14.86
C GLU A 189 -17.25 7.75 -13.50
N PHE A 190 -16.97 6.92 -12.50
CA PHE A 190 -16.52 7.38 -11.18
C PHE A 190 -15.01 7.54 -11.08
N LEU A 191 -14.26 7.18 -12.13
CA LEU A 191 -12.82 7.38 -12.20
C LEU A 191 -12.54 8.81 -12.66
N ALA A 192 -12.03 9.65 -11.76
CA ALA A 192 -11.59 11.00 -12.11
C ALA A 192 -10.32 10.95 -12.97
N LYS A 193 -9.40 10.04 -12.62
CA LYS A 193 -8.14 9.82 -13.31
C LYS A 193 -7.55 8.46 -12.94
N SER A 194 -6.89 7.82 -13.89
CA SER A 194 -5.90 6.78 -13.61
C SER A 194 -4.52 7.27 -14.08
N ALA A 195 -3.49 6.94 -13.31
CA ALA A 195 -2.12 7.28 -13.66
C ALA A 195 -1.18 6.13 -13.32
N SER A 196 -0.43 5.66 -14.31
CA SER A 196 0.74 4.82 -14.08
C SER A 196 1.92 5.70 -13.72
N LYS A 197 2.45 5.54 -12.51
CA LYS A 197 3.66 6.23 -12.03
C LYS A 197 4.84 5.25 -12.00
N THR A 198 5.20 4.68 -13.14
CA THR A 198 6.48 3.98 -13.27
C THR A 198 7.61 5.02 -13.29
N ARG A 199 8.42 5.10 -12.23
CA ARG A 199 9.64 5.91 -12.26
C ARG A 199 10.66 5.18 -13.13
N PHE A 200 11.22 5.87 -14.12
CA PHE A 200 12.29 5.36 -15.01
C PHE A 200 13.53 4.79 -14.29
N TRP A 201 13.67 5.00 -12.98
CA TRP A 201 14.78 4.55 -12.14
C TRP A 201 14.35 3.89 -10.82
N ALA A 202 13.06 3.59 -10.64
CA ALA A 202 12.57 2.87 -9.46
C ALA A 202 11.96 1.53 -9.89
N PRO A 203 12.30 0.42 -9.21
CA PRO A 203 11.82 -0.91 -9.58
C PRO A 203 10.34 -1.14 -9.23
N ASP A 204 9.73 -0.26 -8.43
CA ASP A 204 8.36 -0.42 -7.94
C ASP A 204 7.35 0.26 -8.87
N GLN A 205 6.57 -0.56 -9.59
CA GLN A 205 5.40 -0.07 -10.30
C GLN A 205 4.37 0.47 -9.30
N ARG A 206 3.74 1.59 -9.64
CA ARG A 206 2.64 2.16 -8.86
C ARG A 206 1.55 2.63 -9.79
N GLU A 207 0.40 1.98 -9.70
CA GLU A 207 -0.79 2.39 -10.42
C GLU A 207 -1.72 3.14 -9.47
N GLU A 208 -2.02 4.40 -9.78
CA GLU A 208 -2.84 5.27 -8.97
C GLU A 208 -4.22 5.47 -9.61
N LEU A 209 -5.26 5.26 -8.80
CA LEU A 209 -6.66 5.52 -9.12
C LEU A 209 -7.16 6.69 -8.28
N GLU A 210 -7.73 7.68 -8.96
CA GLU A 210 -8.46 8.79 -8.37
C GLU A 210 -9.95 8.54 -8.53
N ILE A 211 -10.62 8.08 -7.46
CA ILE A 211 -12.02 7.64 -7.51
C ILE A 211 -12.91 8.69 -6.85
N ARG A 212 -13.98 9.10 -7.53
CA ARG A 212 -15.07 9.92 -6.99
C ARG A 212 -15.95 9.09 -6.05
N TYR A 213 -15.39 8.74 -4.90
CA TYR A 213 -15.94 7.70 -4.04
C TYR A 213 -17.35 8.01 -3.52
N ARG A 214 -17.70 9.28 -3.30
CA ARG A 214 -19.04 9.66 -2.84
C ARG A 214 -20.10 9.44 -3.91
N GLU A 215 -19.79 9.77 -5.16
CA GLU A 215 -20.67 9.52 -6.31
C GLU A 215 -20.85 8.00 -6.49
N ALA A 216 -19.74 7.25 -6.47
CA ALA A 216 -19.76 5.79 -6.55
C ALA A 216 -20.62 5.15 -5.44
N LEU A 217 -20.42 5.55 -4.18
CA LEU A 217 -21.19 5.01 -3.05
C LEU A 217 -22.67 5.39 -3.08
N SER A 218 -23.02 6.51 -3.70
CA SER A 218 -24.42 6.93 -3.86
C SER A 218 -25.15 6.16 -4.97
N ALA A 219 -24.42 5.71 -5.99
CA ALA A 219 -24.96 5.03 -7.16
C ALA A 219 -24.91 3.49 -7.04
N LEU A 220 -23.90 2.96 -6.35
CA LEU A 220 -23.67 1.52 -6.24
C LEU A 220 -24.44 0.92 -5.05
N PRO A 221 -25.00 -0.29 -5.21
CA PRO A 221 -25.60 -0.99 -4.08
C PRO A 221 -24.51 -1.31 -3.05
N ILE A 222 -24.64 -0.73 -1.85
CA ILE A 222 -23.77 -1.09 -0.71
C ILE A 222 -24.07 -2.54 -0.36
N GLN A 223 -23.19 -3.46 -0.74
CA GLN A 223 -23.37 -4.86 -0.35
C GLN A 223 -22.72 -5.05 1.03
N PRO A 224 -23.50 -5.38 2.08
CA PRO A 224 -22.97 -5.63 3.41
C PRO A 224 -21.97 -6.79 3.37
N GLY A 225 -20.93 -6.67 4.21
CA GLY A 225 -19.78 -7.57 4.23
C GLY A 225 -20.19 -9.04 4.39
N LEU A 226 -19.50 -9.91 3.66
CA LEU A 226 -19.46 -11.33 3.95
C LEU A 226 -18.73 -11.48 5.29
N ASP A 227 -19.49 -11.65 6.38
CA ASP A 227 -18.91 -11.90 7.69
C ASP A 227 -17.97 -13.12 7.61
N PRO A 228 -16.70 -13.01 8.04
CA PRO A 228 -15.74 -14.13 8.01
C PRO A 228 -16.13 -15.32 8.91
N GLY A 229 -17.30 -15.28 9.56
CA GLY A 229 -17.80 -16.32 10.46
C GLY A 229 -19.01 -17.12 9.95
N ARG A 230 -19.53 -16.88 8.74
CA ARG A 230 -20.70 -17.64 8.25
C ARG A 230 -20.22 -18.90 7.53
N THR A 231 -20.08 -20.00 8.30
CA THR A 231 -19.94 -21.34 7.74
C THR A 231 -21.11 -21.59 6.77
N PHE A 232 -20.79 -21.81 5.50
CA PHE A 232 -21.75 -22.28 4.52
C PHE A 232 -22.18 -23.69 4.94
N LYS A 233 -23.36 -23.81 5.54
CA LYS A 233 -23.98 -25.11 5.78
C LYS A 233 -24.63 -25.51 4.45
N PRO A 234 -24.12 -26.53 3.73
CA PRO A 234 -24.80 -27.00 2.54
C PRO A 234 -26.18 -27.51 2.95
N SER A 235 -27.23 -26.97 2.31
CA SER A 235 -28.56 -27.55 2.35
C SER A 235 -28.47 -28.95 1.75
N GLN A 236 -28.67 -29.97 2.59
CA GLN A 236 -28.84 -31.34 2.13
C GLN A 236 -30.14 -31.49 1.32
N PRO A 237 -30.16 -32.38 0.32
CA PRO A 237 -31.33 -32.65 -0.53
C PRO A 237 -32.51 -33.22 0.25
#